data_AF-A0A848WAW2-F1
#
_entry.id   AF-A0A848WAW2-F1
#
_cell.length_a   1.000
_cell.length_b   1.000
_cell.length_c   1.000
_cell.angle_alpha   90.00
_cell.angle_beta   90.00
_cell.angle_gamma   90.00
#
_symmetry.space_group_name_H-M   'P 1'
#
loop_
_entity.id
_entity.type
_entity.pdbx_description
1 polymer ?
#
loop_
_entity_poly.entity_id
_entity_poly.type
_entity_poly.pdbx_seq_one_letter_code
_entity_poly.pdbx_strand_id
1 'polypeptide(L)'
;MAPSAVDERLGAPDLVRLDGPAEIRLYRNAETACTFHVFLYIDNGTAQTKSVEHYEARNQNGRLEGAGLANCYRALVSPDAIS
;
A
#
# COMPACT_ATOMS: atom_id res chain seq x y z
N MET A 1 5.10 -5.90 9.13
CA MET A 1 5.83 -6.26 7.89
C MET A 1 6.90 -5.20 7.66
N ALA A 2 8.12 -5.59 7.28
CA ALA A 2 9.19 -4.64 6.94
C ALA A 2 8.93 -4.00 5.55
N PRO A 3 9.48 -2.80 5.25
CA PRO A 3 9.18 -2.10 4.00
C PRO A 3 9.60 -2.89 2.75
N SER A 4 10.77 -3.54 2.78
CA SER A 4 11.26 -4.36 1.67
C SER A 4 10.33 -5.53 1.35
N ALA A 5 9.76 -6.16 2.38
CA ALA A 5 8.82 -7.27 2.19
C ALA A 5 7.50 -6.81 1.55
N VAL A 6 7.10 -5.54 1.75
CA VAL A 6 5.96 -4.95 1.03
C VAL A 6 6.28 -4.82 -0.45
N ASP A 7 7.45 -4.27 -0.78
CA ASP A 7 7.84 -4.02 -2.17
C ASP A 7 8.09 -5.33 -2.94
N GLU A 8 8.65 -6.35 -2.29
CA GLU A 8 8.77 -7.69 -2.87
C GLU A 8 7.40 -8.29 -3.21
N ARG A 9 6.37 -7.93 -2.44
CA ARG A 9 5.01 -8.46 -2.62
C ARG A 9 4.18 -7.66 -3.62
N LEU A 10 4.29 -6.33 -3.59
CA LEU A 10 3.46 -5.40 -4.36
C LEU A 10 4.16 -4.83 -5.59
N GLY A 11 5.45 -5.11 -5.76
CA GLY A 11 6.32 -4.41 -6.71
C GLY A 11 6.86 -3.10 -6.13
N ALA A 12 7.54 -2.32 -6.96
CA ALA A 12 8.03 -1.01 -6.56
C ALA A 12 6.87 -0.02 -6.38
N PRO A 13 6.89 0.85 -5.36
CA PRO A 13 5.88 1.90 -5.21
C PRO A 13 5.98 2.93 -6.33
N ASP A 14 4.83 3.42 -6.81
CA ASP A 14 4.75 4.55 -7.73
C ASP A 14 5.22 5.86 -7.10
N LEU A 15 4.94 6.02 -5.80
CA LEU A 15 5.27 7.21 -5.04
C LEU A 15 5.58 6.84 -3.59
N VAL A 16 6.63 7.45 -3.05
CA VAL A 16 6.95 7.43 -1.64
C VAL A 16 6.86 8.85 -1.11
N ARG A 17 6.06 9.07 -0.07
CA ARG A 17 5.90 10.35 0.62
C ARG A 17 6.27 10.21 2.08
N LEU A 18 6.99 11.21 2.61
CA LEU A 18 7.21 11.34 4.05
C LEU A 18 6.22 12.35 4.63
N ASP A 19 5.59 11.99 5.74
CA ASP A 19 4.58 12.79 6.44
C ASP A 19 4.82 12.70 7.96
N GLY A 20 5.68 13.59 8.46
CA GLY A 20 6.18 13.52 9.83
C GLY A 20 6.89 12.17 10.10
N PRO A 21 6.48 11.39 11.10
CA PRO A 21 7.07 10.08 11.39
C PRO A 21 6.60 8.98 10.43
N ALA A 22 5.61 9.26 9.57
CA ALA A 22 5.07 8.30 8.64
C ALA A 22 5.80 8.34 7.30
N GLU A 23 6.02 7.17 6.73
CA GLU A 23 6.26 7.00 5.30
C GLU A 23 5.01 6.39 4.67
N ILE A 24 4.52 6.98 3.59
CA ILE A 24 3.36 6.53 2.85
C ILE A 24 3.84 6.10 1.48
N ARG A 25 3.61 4.84 1.14
CA ARG A 25 3.90 4.28 -0.19
C ARG A 25 2.62 4.05 -0.95
N LEU A 26 2.59 4.49 -2.20
CA LEU A 26 1.43 4.40 -3.06
C LEU A 26 1.74 3.42 -4.19
N TYR A 27 0.83 2.48 -4.42
CA TYR A 27 0.89 1.48 -5.47
C TYR A 27 -0.39 1.63 -6.30
N ARG A 28 -0.24 2.01 -7.57
CA ARG A 28 -1.35 2.22 -8.49
C ARG A 28 -1.48 1.01 -9.39
N ASN A 29 -2.70 0.57 -9.59
CA ASN A 29 -3.01 -0.42 -10.61
C ASN A 29 -3.82 0.25 -11.73
N ALA A 30 -3.36 0.10 -12.97
CA ALA A 30 -3.97 0.72 -14.14
C ALA A 30 -5.33 0.09 -14.52
N GLU A 31 -5.54 -1.18 -14.20
CA GLU A 31 -6.74 -1.95 -14.58
C GLU A 31 -7.94 -1.63 -13.66
N THR A 32 -7.69 -1.46 -12.37
CA THR A 32 -8.73 -1.24 -11.36
C THR A 32 -8.94 0.24 -11.01
N ALA A 33 -8.11 1.13 -11.55
CA ALA A 33 -8.12 2.57 -11.26
C ALA A 33 -8.13 2.88 -9.75
N CYS A 34 -7.56 1.99 -8.94
CA CYS A 34 -7.40 2.16 -7.51
C CYS A 34 -5.93 2.43 -7.16
N THR A 35 -5.72 3.16 -6.07
CA THR A 35 -4.42 3.35 -5.46
C THR A 35 -4.42 2.71 -4.09
N PHE A 36 -3.48 1.81 -3.84
CA PHE A 36 -3.26 1.18 -2.56
C PHE A 36 -2.19 1.96 -1.79
N HIS A 37 -2.52 2.42 -0.59
CA HIS A 37 -1.65 3.17 0.30
C HIS A 37 -1.17 2.24 1.40
N VAL A 38 0.15 2.21 1.61
CA VAL A 38 0.78 1.51 2.71
C VAL A 38 1.40 2.56 3.62
N PHE A 39 0.98 2.57 4.88
CA PHE A 39 1.47 3.50 5.90
C PHE A 39 2.48 2.78 6.78
N LEU A 40 3.70 3.29 6.79
CA LEU A 40 4.81 2.77 7.56
C LEU A 40 5.23 3.77 8.62
N TYR A 41 5.45 3.30 9.85
CA TYR A 41 5.91 4.12 10.96
C TYR A 41 7.20 3.54 11.54
N ILE A 42 8.01 4.40 12.16
CA ILE A 42 9.18 3.94 12.91
C ILE A 42 8.72 3.15 14.12
N ASP A 43 9.31 1.97 14.31
CA ASP A 43 9.07 1.14 15.48
C ASP A 43 9.65 1.82 16.72
N ASN A 44 8.82 2.10 17.72
CA ASN A 44 9.15 2.92 18.91
C ASN A 44 10.25 2.36 19.83
N GLY A 45 10.95 1.29 19.44
CA GLY A 45 12.08 0.70 20.17
C GLY A 45 13.41 0.70 19.41
N THR A 46 13.41 0.93 18.09
CA THR A 46 14.63 0.98 17.28
C THR A 46 14.46 2.04 16.21
N ALA A 47 15.21 3.15 16.32
CA ALA A 47 15.09 4.33 15.45
C ALA A 47 15.34 4.08 13.94
N GLN A 48 15.56 2.83 13.51
CA GLN A 48 15.91 2.47 12.14
C GLN A 48 14.96 1.45 11.49
N THR A 49 14.01 0.88 12.24
CA THR A 49 13.11 -0.13 11.68
C THR A 49 11.75 0.50 11.45
N LYS A 50 11.21 0.37 10.23
CA LYS A 50 9.83 0.78 9.93
C LYS A 50 8.94 -0.46 9.85
N SER A 51 7.74 -0.38 10.40
CA SER A 51 6.69 -1.40 10.30
C SER A 51 5.52 -0.84 9.52
N VAL A 52 4.86 -1.71 8.74
CA VAL A 52 3.54 -1.38 8.21
C VAL A 52 2.52 -1.38 9.34
N GLU A 53 1.85 -0.25 9.53
CA GLU A 53 0.81 -0.07 10.55
C GLU A 53 -0.60 -0.09 9.95
N HIS A 54 -0.76 0.42 8.73
CA HIS A 54 -2.09 0.63 8.14
C HIS A 54 -2.08 0.52 6.63
N TYR A 55 -3.24 0.13 6.09
CA TYR A 55 -3.50 0.04 4.66
C TYR A 55 -4.76 0.81 4.29
N GLU A 56 -4.73 1.52 3.17
CA GLU A 56 -5.94 2.06 2.55
C GLU A 56 -5.96 1.73 1.07
N ALA A 57 -7.16 1.72 0.49
CA ALA A 57 -7.33 1.79 -0.95
C ALA A 57 -8.26 2.96 -1.27
N ARG A 58 -7.97 3.66 -2.36
CA ARG A 58 -8.78 4.78 -2.82
C ARG A 58 -8.98 4.73 -4.32
N ASN A 59 -10.11 5.24 -4.78
CA ASN A 59 -10.37 5.54 -6.19
C ASN A 59 -10.99 6.94 -6.31
N GLN A 60 -11.45 7.29 -7.51
CA GLN A 60 -12.10 8.58 -7.80
C GLN A 60 -13.34 8.87 -6.94
N ASN A 61 -13.98 7.85 -6.37
CA ASN A 61 -15.16 7.97 -5.52
C ASN A 61 -14.81 8.04 -4.02
N GLY A 62 -13.52 7.96 -3.65
CA GLY A 62 -13.05 8.07 -2.27
C GLY A 62 -12.42 6.78 -1.74
N ARG A 63 -12.55 6.57 -0.42
CA ARG A 63 -11.96 5.41 0.27
C ARG A 63 -12.76 4.14 -0.04
N LEU A 64 -12.03 3.07 -0.31
CA LEU A 64 -12.56 1.73 -0.49
C LEU A 64 -12.44 0.94 0.81
N GLU A 65 -13.47 0.15 1.11
CA GLU A 65 -13.54 -0.70 2.29
C GLU A 65 -14.01 -2.11 1.92
N GLY A 66 -13.85 -3.05 2.85
CA GLY A 66 -14.26 -4.45 2.67
C GLY A 66 -13.74 -5.07 1.37
N ALA A 67 -14.66 -5.53 0.52
CA ALA A 67 -14.32 -6.17 -0.75
C ALA A 67 -13.56 -5.24 -1.72
N GLY A 68 -13.82 -3.93 -1.69
CA GLY A 68 -13.13 -2.97 -2.55
C GLY A 68 -11.64 -2.84 -2.22
N LEU A 69 -11.32 -2.78 -0.92
CA LEU A 69 -9.93 -2.80 -0.44
C LEU A 69 -9.23 -4.11 -0.85
N ALA A 70 -9.89 -5.25 -0.63
CA ALA A 70 -9.34 -6.55 -0.97
C ALA A 70 -9.11 -6.73 -2.48
N ASN A 71 -10.03 -6.25 -3.33
CA ASN A 71 -9.88 -6.27 -4.79
C ASN A 71 -8.71 -5.40 -5.24
N CYS A 72 -8.56 -4.20 -4.67
CA CYS A 72 -7.45 -3.31 -5.00
C CYS A 72 -6.08 -3.96 -4.68
N TYR A 73 -5.96 -4.60 -3.52
CA TYR A 73 -4.76 -5.35 -3.17
C TYR A 73 -4.53 -6.54 -4.11
N ARG A 74 -5.57 -7.34 -4.42
CA ARG A 74 -5.47 -8.49 -5.33
C ARG A 74 -4.94 -8.10 -6.71
N ALA A 75 -5.38 -6.95 -7.23
CA ALA A 75 -4.98 -6.43 -8.54
C ALA A 75 -3.48 -6.16 -8.62
N LEU A 76 -2.87 -5.81 -7.48
CA LEU A 76 -1.43 -5.55 -7.40
C LEU A 76 -0.60 -6.83 -7.30
N VAL A 77 -1.08 -7.83 -6.55
CA VAL A 77 -0.31 -9.07 -6.33
C VAL A 77 -0.52 -10.14 -7.39
N SER A 78 -1.60 -10.04 -8.18
CA SER A 78 -1.91 -10.96 -9.28
C SER A 78 -2.84 -10.25 -10.28
N PRO A 79 -2.26 -9.50 -11.23
CA PRO A 79 -3.04 -8.79 -12.25
C PRO A 79 -4.00 -9.71 -13.00
N ASP A 80 -3.58 -10.96 -13.27
CA ASP A 80 -4.38 -11.94 -14.00
C ASP A 80 -5.54 -12.56 -13.19
N ALA A 81 -5.63 -12.34 -11.88
CA ALA A 81 -6.62 -12.98 -11.00
C ALA A 81 -7.96 -12.23 -10.90
N ILE A 82 -8.14 -11.12 -11.61
CA ILE A 82 -9.39 -10.33 -11.63
C ILE A 82 -10.11 -10.46 -12.99
N SER A 83 -10.03 -11.65 -13.59
CA SER A 83 -10.78 -12.01 -14.80
C SER A 83 -12.11 -12.67 -14.46
#